data_AF-A0A352C363-F1
#
_entry.id   AF-A0A352C363-F1
#
_cell.length_a   1.000
_cell.length_b   1.000
_cell.length_c   1.000
_cell.angle_alpha   90.00
_cell.angle_beta   90.00
_cell.angle_gamma   90.00
#
_symmetry.space_group_name_H-M   'P 1'
#
loop_
_entity.id
_entity.type
_entity.pdbx_description
1 polymer ?
#
loop_
_entity_poly.entity_id
_entity_poly.type
_entity_poly.pdbx_seq_one_letter_code
_entity_poly.pdbx_strand_id
1 'polypeptide(L)' 'KTLKNLTEEELPVLHEFTGDEIQKLRKKQSLSQAVFAKYLNVSPAMIRSLEQGQRHAHGAILKLLNIVEKHGISGLV' A
#
# COMPACT_ATOMS: atom_id res chain seq x y z
N LYS A 1 -3.76 26.31 -9.87
CA LYS A 1 -2.41 25.93 -9.37
C LYS A 1 -2.00 24.66 -10.10
N THR A 2 -0.86 24.63 -10.78
CA THR A 2 -0.36 23.39 -11.42
C THR A 2 0.25 22.48 -10.36
N LEU A 3 0.30 21.16 -10.59
CA LEU A 3 0.99 20.23 -9.70
C LEU A 3 2.46 20.61 -9.45
N LYS A 4 3.08 21.33 -10.39
CA LYS A 4 4.42 21.92 -10.26
C LYS A 4 4.59 22.87 -9.05
N ASN A 5 3.51 23.47 -8.57
CA ASN A 5 3.52 24.46 -7.48
C ASN A 5 2.86 23.92 -6.20
N LEU A 6 2.79 22.60 -6.05
CA LEU A 6 2.36 21.96 -4.81
C LEU A 6 3.40 22.20 -3.71
N THR A 7 2.93 22.60 -2.55
CA THR A 7 3.77 22.70 -1.34
C THR A 7 3.65 21.43 -0.50
N GLU A 8 4.59 21.21 0.41
CA GLU A 8 4.57 20.01 1.26
C GLU A 8 3.33 19.96 2.15
N GLU A 9 2.77 21.11 2.56
CA GLU A 9 1.54 21.14 3.36
C GLU A 9 0.29 20.69 2.58
N GLU A 10 0.36 20.67 1.25
CA GLU A 10 -0.71 20.18 0.38
C GLU A 10 -0.58 18.67 0.09
N LEU A 11 0.49 18.00 0.57
CA LEU A 11 0.66 16.56 0.40
C LEU A 11 -0.26 15.77 1.34
N PRO A 12 -0.88 14.67 0.86
CA PRO A 12 -1.74 13.86 1.69
C PRO A 12 -0.91 13.14 2.76
N VAL A 13 -1.37 13.26 4.01
CA VAL A 13 -0.88 12.44 5.13
C VAL A 13 -1.13 10.97 4.80
N LEU A 14 -0.10 10.15 4.95
CA LEU A 14 -0.20 8.71 4.72
C LEU A 14 -0.59 8.01 6.02
N HIS A 15 -1.55 7.10 5.92
CA HIS A 15 -1.86 6.15 6.97
C HIS A 15 -0.74 5.10 7.05
N GLU A 16 -0.14 4.96 8.24
CA GLU A 16 0.78 3.86 8.55
C GLU A 16 0.01 2.58 8.83
N PHE A 17 0.48 1.46 8.29
CA PHE A 17 -0.21 0.17 8.44
C PHE A 17 0.56 -0.78 9.35
N THR A 18 -0.18 -1.43 10.24
CA THR A 18 0.23 -2.66 10.90
C THR A 18 0.15 -3.85 9.93
N GLY A 19 0.86 -4.94 10.26
CA GLY A 19 0.81 -6.16 9.45
C GLY A 19 -0.60 -6.74 9.30
N ASP A 20 -1.39 -6.67 10.37
CA ASP A 20 -2.79 -7.11 10.38
C ASP A 20 -3.67 -6.25 9.46
N GLU A 21 -3.44 -4.94 9.43
CA GLU A 21 -4.19 -4.05 8.53
C GLU A 21 -3.84 -4.31 7.07
N ILE A 22 -2.55 -4.55 6.75
CA ILE A 22 -2.14 -4.95 5.39
C ILE A 22 -2.83 -6.26 4.99
N GLN A 23 -2.89 -7.23 5.90
CA GLN A 23 -3.55 -8.50 5.64
C GLN A 23 -5.06 -8.31 5.42
N LYS A 24 -5.73 -7.50 6.25
CA LYS A 24 -7.15 -7.16 6.11
C LYS A 24 -7.42 -6.44 4.79
N LEU A 25 -6.58 -5.48 4.43
CA LEU A 25 -6.67 -4.74 3.17
C LEU A 25 -6.61 -5.70 1.98
N ARG A 26 -5.63 -6.60 1.95
CA ARG A 26 -5.51 -7.62 0.90
C ARG A 26 -6.73 -8.53 0.83
N LYS A 27 -7.19 -9.05 1.98
CA LYS A 27 -8.35 -9.95 2.06
C LYS A 27 -9.63 -9.25 1.60
N LYS A 28 -9.81 -7.96 1.88
CA LYS A 28 -10.93 -7.14 1.39
C LYS A 28 -10.98 -7.06 -0.14
N GLN A 29 -9.84 -7.19 -0.81
CA GLN A 29 -9.74 -7.25 -2.28
C GLN A 29 -9.87 -8.68 -2.83
N SER A 30 -10.09 -9.70 -1.99
CA SER A 30 -10.14 -11.12 -2.36
C SER A 30 -8.87 -11.64 -3.05
N LEU A 31 -7.70 -11.10 -2.69
CA LEU A 31 -6.43 -11.46 -3.33
C LEU A 31 -5.58 -12.39 -2.46
N SER A 32 -4.88 -13.32 -3.10
CA SER A 32 -3.78 -14.05 -2.46
C SER A 32 -2.57 -13.14 -2.25
N GLN A 33 -1.67 -13.50 -1.32
CA GLN A 33 -0.43 -12.74 -1.10
C GLN A 33 0.40 -12.60 -2.38
N ALA A 34 0.47 -13.65 -3.19
CA ALA A 34 1.23 -13.64 -4.44
C ALA A 34 0.63 -12.69 -5.50
N VAL A 35 -0.70 -12.67 -5.64
CA VAL A 35 -1.36 -11.76 -6.60
C VAL A 35 -1.29 -10.32 -6.10
N PHE A 36 -1.48 -10.08 -4.81
CA PHE A 36 -1.34 -8.75 -4.23
C PHE A 36 0.07 -8.18 -4.39
N ALA A 37 1.10 -9.02 -4.21
CA ALA A 37 2.49 -8.64 -4.44
C ALA A 37 2.75 -8.21 -5.89
N LYS A 38 2.14 -8.89 -6.88
CA LYS A 38 2.26 -8.53 -8.30
C LYS A 38 1.66 -7.16 -8.59
N TYR A 39 0.46 -6.86 -8.06
CA TYR A 39 -0.14 -5.53 -8.22
C TYR A 39 0.69 -4.42 -7.58
N LEU A 40 1.29 -4.70 -6.41
CA LEU A 40 2.17 -3.75 -5.72
C LEU A 40 3.60 -3.70 -6.28
N ASN A 41 3.91 -4.50 -7.31
CA ASN A 41 5.24 -4.64 -7.90
C ASN A 41 6.34 -4.96 -6.87
N VAL A 42 6.07 -5.90 -5.97
CA VAL A 42 7.01 -6.39 -4.95
C VAL A 42 7.06 -7.92 -4.91
N SER A 43 8.03 -8.47 -4.18
CA SER A 43 8.09 -9.92 -3.99
C SER A 43 6.99 -10.42 -3.02
N PRO A 44 6.47 -11.65 -3.19
CA PRO A 44 5.55 -12.24 -2.22
C PRO A 44 6.16 -12.38 -0.81
N ALA A 45 7.48 -12.52 -0.73
CA ALA A 45 8.20 -12.56 0.55
C ALA A 45 8.12 -11.22 1.30
N MET A 46 8.15 -10.10 0.57
CA MET A 46 7.97 -8.77 1.16
C MET A 46 6.56 -8.62 1.73
N ILE A 47 5.51 -9.01 1.00
CA ILE A 47 4.13 -8.99 1.50
C ILE A 47 3.98 -9.86 2.75
N ARG A 48 4.55 -11.07 2.76
CA ARG A 48 4.55 -11.93 3.96
C ARG A 48 5.20 -11.26 5.17
N SER A 49 6.39 -10.69 4.97
CA SER A 49 7.15 -10.03 6.04
C SER A 49 6.42 -8.80 6.59
N LEU A 50 5.77 -8.03 5.72
CA LEU A 50 4.91 -6.90 6.10
C LEU A 50 3.67 -7.37 6.89
N GLU A 51 2.93 -8.36 6.37
CA GLU A 51 1.74 -8.89 7.04
C GLU A 51 2.04 -9.54 8.39
N GLN A 52 3.24 -10.08 8.59
CA GLN A 52 3.70 -10.63 9.86
C GLN A 52 4.27 -9.58 10.82
N GLY A 53 4.37 -8.31 10.40
CA GLY A 53 4.97 -7.24 11.21
C GLY A 53 6.49 -7.34 11.39
N GLN A 54 7.17 -8.23 10.63
CA GLN A 54 8.63 -8.31 10.64
C GLN A 54 9.29 -7.11 9.95
N ARG A 55 8.56 -6.49 9.01
CA ARG A 55 8.93 -5.24 8.35
C ARG A 55 7.76 -4.28 8.41
N HIS A 56 8.08 -2.99 8.40
CA HIS A 56 7.10 -1.93 8.29
C HIS A 56 7.08 -1.35 6.87
N ALA A 57 5.90 -0.94 6.41
CA ALA A 57 5.76 -0.28 5.12
C ALA A 57 6.29 1.16 5.21
N HIS A 58 7.16 1.54 4.26
CA HIS A 58 7.72 2.89 4.17
C HIS A 58 7.89 3.31 2.71
N GLY A 59 8.01 4.61 2.45
CA GLY A 59 8.23 5.14 1.08
C GLY A 59 7.17 4.67 0.08
N ALA A 60 7.61 4.11 -1.05
CA ALA A 60 6.72 3.72 -2.15
C ALA A 60 5.66 2.68 -1.73
N ILE A 61 6.04 1.65 -0.96
CA ILE A 61 5.07 0.60 -0.58
C ILE A 61 3.97 1.17 0.33
N LEU A 62 4.30 2.09 1.23
CA LEU A 62 3.34 2.79 2.08
C LEU A 62 2.35 3.60 1.23
N LYS A 63 2.86 4.30 0.21
CA LYS A 63 2.01 5.08 -0.70
C LYS A 63 1.07 4.19 -1.49
N LEU A 64 1.54 3.05 -1.99
CA LEU A 64 0.71 2.10 -2.74
C LEU A 64 -0.38 1.48 -1.87
N LEU A 65 -0.08 1.11 -0.62
CA LEU A 65 -1.08 0.61 0.33
C LEU A 65 -2.18 1.66 0.59
N ASN A 66 -1.81 2.94 0.75
CA ASN A 66 -2.77 4.04 0.88
C ASN A 66 -3.64 4.22 -0.37
N ILE A 67 -3.07 4.04 -1.58
CA ILE A 67 -3.84 4.08 -2.83
C ILE A 67 -4.86 2.95 -2.86
N VAL A 68 -4.45 1.72 -2.50
CA VAL A 68 -5.35 0.56 -2.46
C VAL A 68 -6.42 0.71 -1.38
N GLU A 69 -6.09 1.28 -0.22
CA GLU A 69 -7.08 1.57 0.83
C GLU A 69 -8.17 2.53 0.33
N LYS A 70 -7.77 3.58 -0.39
CA LYS A 70 -8.68 4.62 -0.88
C LYS A 70 -9.47 4.21 -2.13
N HIS A 71 -8.85 3.47 -3.05
CA HIS A 71 -9.37 3.23 -4.40
C HIS A 71 -9.58 1.76 -4.74
N GLY A 72 -9.28 0.85 -3.81
CA GLY A 72 -9.22 -0.58 -4.09
C GLY A 72 -8.05 -0.95 -5.00
N ILE A 73 -7.96 -2.24 -5.37
CA ILE A 73 -6.85 -2.72 -6.22
C ILE A 73 -6.87 -2.09 -7.63
N SER A 74 -8.05 -1.64 -8.09
CA SER A 74 -8.20 -0.93 -9.37
C SER A 74 -7.46 0.40 -9.43
N GLY A 75 -7.06 0.99 -8.30
CA GLY A 75 -6.22 2.19 -8.29
C GLY A 75 -4.79 1.95 -8.77
N LEU A 76 -4.39 0.70 -8.99
CA LEU A 76 -3.07 0.29 -9.48
C LEU A 76 -3.09 -0.29 -10.91
N VAL A 77 -4.25 -0.31 -11.56
CA VAL A 77 -4.47 -0.78 -12.94
C VAL A 77 -4.70 0.42 -13.84
#